data_AF-A0A9P0JQX4-F1
#
_entry.id   AF-A0A9P0JQX4-F1
#
_cell.length_a   1.000
_cell.length_b   1.000
_cell.length_c   1.000
_cell.angle_alpha   90.00
_cell.angle_beta   90.00
_cell.angle_gamma   90.00
#
_symmetry.space_group_name_H-M   'P 1'
#
loop_
_entity.id
_entity.type
_entity.pdbx_description
1 polymer ?
#
loop_
_entity_poly.entity_id
_entity_poly.type
_entity_poly.pdbx_seq_one_letter_code
_entity_poly.pdbx_strand_id
1 'polypeptide(L)'
;MDQAGINSNIIFQIVKRDRQKSVRRKYLFEFGLQLVRPHMERRLTKPIPRKLKESIMNILDMKTEEKDDPPPAKLLKQTRCILCPRTNDRKTKTACAKCFKAVCSNHRAEICTECLK
;
A
#
# COMPACT_ATOMS: atom_id res chain seq x y z
N MET A 1 -11.57 4.24 -32.56
CA MET A 1 -10.68 3.31 -31.80
C MET A 1 -11.01 1.85 -32.07
N ASP A 2 -12.29 1.50 -32.26
CA ASP A 2 -12.72 0.10 -32.38
C ASP A 2 -12.10 -0.66 -33.56
N GLN A 3 -11.99 -0.02 -34.72
CA GLN A 3 -11.40 -0.64 -35.92
C GLN A 3 -9.93 -1.02 -35.72
N ALA A 4 -9.14 -0.16 -35.08
CA ALA A 4 -7.73 -0.43 -34.80
C ALA A 4 -7.56 -1.58 -33.79
N GLY A 5 -8.45 -1.67 -32.79
CA GLY A 5 -8.47 -2.77 -31.82
C GLY A 5 -8.79 -4.12 -32.46
N ILE A 6 -9.71 -4.16 -33.42
CA ILE A 6 -10.07 -5.37 -34.17
C ILE A 6 -8.92 -5.77 -35.10
N ASN A 7 -8.40 -4.83 -35.88
CA ASN A 7 -7.34 -5.10 -36.86
C ASN A 7 -6.06 -5.59 -36.17
N SER A 8 -5.66 -4.97 -35.07
CA SER A 8 -4.48 -5.39 -34.31
C SER A 8 -4.64 -6.79 -33.71
N ASN A 9 -5.83 -7.14 -33.21
CA ASN A 9 -6.11 -8.49 -32.70
C ASN A 9 -6.01 -9.56 -33.79
N ILE A 10 -6.52 -9.28 -35.00
CA ILE A 10 -6.41 -10.19 -36.14
C ILE A 10 -4.94 -10.44 -36.50
N ILE A 11 -4.15 -9.36 -36.62
CA ILE A 11 -2.71 -9.45 -36.89
C ILE A 11 -2.01 -10.27 -35.80
N PHE A 12 -2.29 -9.98 -34.53
CA PHE A 12 -1.70 -10.67 -33.39
C PHE A 12 -1.96 -12.19 -33.42
N GLN A 13 -3.20 -12.60 -33.72
CA GLN A 13 -3.58 -14.01 -33.84
C GLN A 13 -2.85 -14.72 -34.99
N ILE A 14 -2.73 -14.06 -36.15
CA ILE A 14 -2.02 -14.61 -37.31
C ILE A 14 -0.54 -14.83 -36.97
N VAL A 15 0.11 -13.83 -36.35
CA VAL A 15 1.54 -13.88 -36.01
C VAL A 15 1.85 -14.93 -34.95
N LYS A 16 1.04 -15.01 -33.88
CA LYS A 16 1.25 -15.97 -32.79
C LYS A 16 0.97 -17.43 -33.19
N ARG A 17 0.38 -17.68 -34.37
CA ARG A 17 -0.12 -19.00 -34.81
C ARG A 17 -0.95 -19.72 -33.75
N ASP A 18 -1.55 -18.94 -32.85
CA ASP A 18 -2.28 -19.47 -31.71
C ASP A 18 -3.68 -19.85 -32.19
N ARG A 19 -3.95 -21.16 -32.27
CA ARG A 19 -5.27 -21.68 -32.60
C ARG A 19 -6.25 -21.53 -31.43
N GLN A 20 -5.77 -21.23 -30.22
CA GLN A 20 -6.66 -20.83 -29.15
C GLN A 20 -7.10 -19.40 -29.45
N LYS A 21 -8.37 -19.25 -29.84
CA LYS A 21 -9.03 -17.95 -29.92
C LYS A 21 -8.92 -17.28 -28.54
N SER A 22 -7.91 -16.46 -28.33
CA SER A 22 -7.85 -15.61 -27.15
C SER A 22 -9.11 -14.76 -27.17
N VAL A 23 -9.90 -14.81 -26.10
CA VAL A 23 -11.13 -14.03 -26.00
C VAL A 23 -10.77 -12.57 -26.25
N ARG A 24 -11.36 -11.92 -27.27
CA ARG A 24 -11.05 -10.54 -27.70
C ARG A 24 -10.92 -9.56 -26.51
N ARG A 25 -11.76 -9.76 -25.49
CA ARG A 25 -11.74 -9.02 -24.23
C ARG A 25 -10.37 -9.07 -23.53
N LYS A 26 -9.77 -10.26 -23.42
CA LYS A 26 -8.47 -10.46 -22.76
C LYS A 26 -7.36 -9.77 -23.55
N TYR A 27 -7.35 -9.94 -24.88
CA TYR A 27 -6.40 -9.24 -25.76
C TYR A 27 -6.49 -7.72 -25.58
N LEU A 28 -7.69 -7.14 -25.66
CA LEU A 28 -7.87 -5.68 -25.52
C LEU A 28 -7.49 -5.18 -24.13
N PHE A 29 -7.77 -5.96 -23.08
CA PHE A 29 -7.37 -5.64 -21.72
C PHE A 29 -5.85 -5.61 -21.57
N GLU A 30 -5.15 -6.66 -22.00
CA GLU A 30 -3.68 -6.75 -21.94
C GLU A 30 -3.02 -5.67 -22.81
N PHE A 31 -3.55 -5.45 -24.02
CA PHE A 31 -3.08 -4.40 -24.92
C PHE A 31 -3.22 -3.01 -24.30
N GLY A 32 -4.39 -2.70 -23.72
CA GLY A 32 -4.61 -1.44 -23.02
C GLY A 32 -3.67 -1.27 -21.82
N LEU A 33 -3.44 -2.35 -21.06
CA LEU A 33 -2.53 -2.33 -19.91
C LEU A 33 -1.08 -2.04 -20.33
N GLN A 34 -0.64 -2.61 -21.46
CA GLN A 34 0.69 -2.34 -22.03
C GLN A 34 0.85 -0.88 -22.47
N LEU A 35 -0.19 -0.26 -23.04
CA LEU A 35 -0.15 1.14 -23.43
C LEU A 35 -0.04 2.09 -22.22
N VAL A 36 -0.74 1.76 -21.13
CA VAL A 36 -0.81 2.65 -19.96
C VAL A 36 0.37 2.41 -18.99
N ARG A 37 1.03 1.26 -19.06
CA ARG A 37 2.23 0.93 -18.25
C ARG A 37 3.30 2.02 -18.19
N PRO A 38 3.83 2.55 -19.31
CA PRO A 38 4.85 3.61 -19.25
C PRO A 38 4.35 4.91 -18.62
N HIS A 39 3.05 5.20 -18.75
CA HIS A 39 2.42 6.35 -18.08
C HIS A 39 2.31 6.15 -16.57
N MET A 40 2.00 4.92 -16.13
CA MET A 40 1.98 4.54 -14.71
C MET A 40 3.37 4.67 -14.08
N GLU A 41 4.40 4.13 -14.74
CA GLU A 41 5.79 4.22 -14.29
C GLU A 41 6.28 5.67 -14.18
N ARG A 42 6.01 6.51 -15.20
CA ARG A 42 6.32 7.95 -15.16
C ARG A 42 5.55 8.69 -14.07
N ARG A 43 4.35 8.22 -13.72
CA ARG A 43 3.54 8.87 -12.68
C ARG A 43 4.06 8.56 -11.28
N LEU A 44 4.70 7.40 -11.08
CA LEU A 44 5.37 7.06 -9.82
C LEU A 44 6.58 7.95 -9.49
N THR A 45 7.19 8.60 -10.50
CA THR A 45 8.33 9.51 -10.27
C THR A 45 7.90 10.88 -9.72
N LYS A 46 6.59 11.17 -9.70
CA LYS A 46 6.03 12.44 -9.20
C LYS A 46 5.39 12.26 -7.82
N PRO A 47 5.28 13.32 -7.01
CA PRO A 47 4.53 13.26 -5.76
C PRO A 47 3.05 13.02 -6.07
N ILE A 48 2.55 11.86 -5.67
CA ILE A 48 1.15 11.44 -5.83
C ILE A 48 0.59 10.94 -4.49
N PRO A 49 -0.75 10.95 -4.31
CA PRO A 49 -1.37 10.43 -3.10
C PRO A 49 -0.98 8.96 -2.84
N ARG A 50 -0.76 8.61 -1.56
CA ARG A 50 -0.33 7.28 -1.13
C ARG A 50 -1.21 6.15 -1.69
N LYS A 51 -2.54 6.30 -1.60
CA LYS A 51 -3.50 5.32 -2.15
C LYS A 51 -3.33 5.10 -3.66
N LEU A 52 -3.06 6.16 -4.42
CA LEU A 52 -2.85 6.04 -5.87
C LEU A 52 -1.51 5.35 -6.17
N LYS A 53 -0.48 5.64 -5.38
CA LYS A 53 0.83 4.99 -5.47
C LYS A 53 0.72 3.48 -5.23
N GLU A 54 0.03 3.08 -4.16
CA GLU A 54 -0.25 1.68 -3.82
C GLU A 54 -1.01 0.97 -4.95
N SER A 55 -2.08 1.57 -5.48
CA SER A 55 -2.82 0.98 -6.61
C SER A 55 -1.96 0.79 -7.85
N ILE A 56 -1.13 1.78 -8.22
CA ILE A 56 -0.26 1.67 -9.39
C ILE A 56 0.81 0.59 -9.17
N MET A 57 1.41 0.53 -7.99
CA MET A 57 2.40 -0.50 -7.64
C MET A 57 1.81 -1.90 -7.71
N ASN A 58 0.58 -2.09 -7.21
CA ASN A 58 -0.14 -3.36 -7.29
C ASN A 58 -0.41 -3.78 -8.74
N ILE A 59 -0.80 -2.84 -9.62
CA ILE A 59 -1.05 -3.13 -11.04
C ILE A 59 0.25 -3.49 -11.78
N LEU A 60 1.38 -2.90 -11.38
CA LEU A 60 2.69 -3.15 -11.98
C LEU A 60 3.43 -4.36 -11.37
N ASP A 61 2.81 -5.07 -10.42
CA ASP A 61 3.42 -6.13 -9.61
C ASP A 61 4.76 -5.71 -8.98
N MET A 62 4.89 -4.41 -8.70
CA MET A 62 6.04 -3.88 -7.98
C MET A 62 5.85 -4.23 -6.50
N LYS A 63 6.52 -5.30 -6.05
CA LYS A 63 6.65 -5.58 -4.62
C LYS A 63 7.33 -4.38 -3.98
N THR A 64 6.54 -3.56 -3.30
CA THR A 64 7.08 -2.68 -2.29
C THR A 64 7.67 -3.62 -1.24
N GLU A 65 8.99 -3.67 -1.13
CA GLU A 65 9.59 -3.96 0.17
C GLU A 65 9.12 -2.83 1.07
N GLU A 66 7.90 -2.96 1.61
CA GLU A 66 7.56 -2.24 2.80
C GLU A 66 8.60 -2.72 3.79
N LYS A 67 9.63 -1.89 3.99
CA LYS A 67 10.23 -1.78 5.30
C LYS A 67 9.06 -1.37 6.19
N ASP A 68 8.36 -2.38 6.70
CA ASP A 68 7.67 -2.34 7.98
C ASP A 68 8.77 -2.04 9.00
N ASP A 69 9.34 -0.84 8.95
CA ASP A 69 10.01 -0.28 10.09
C ASP A 69 8.87 -0.18 11.11
N PRO A 70 8.92 -0.98 12.19
CA PRO A 70 7.87 -0.96 13.20
C PRO A 70 7.67 0.51 13.61
N PRO A 71 6.42 1.00 13.72
CA PRO A 71 6.18 2.38 14.08
C PRO A 71 7.04 2.72 15.29
N PRO A 72 7.84 3.79 15.24
CA PRO A 72 8.81 4.05 16.28
C PRO A 72 8.08 4.04 17.61
N ALA A 73 8.57 3.25 18.58
CA ALA A 73 8.00 3.18 19.92
C ALA A 73 7.93 4.57 20.59
N LYS A 74 8.65 5.55 20.02
CA LYS A 74 8.64 6.96 20.35
C LYS A 74 7.85 7.77 19.31
N LEU A 75 6.84 8.48 19.79
CA LEU A 75 6.07 9.47 19.05
C LEU A 75 6.94 10.69 18.72
N LEU A 76 6.79 11.22 17.49
CA LEU A 76 7.51 12.42 17.03
C LEU A 76 7.15 13.67 17.83
N LYS A 77 5.93 13.73 18.37
CA LYS A 77 5.44 14.83 19.22
C LYS A 77 4.88 14.27 20.52
N GLN A 78 5.04 15.03 21.60
CA GLN A 78 4.49 14.64 22.89
C GLN A 78 2.98 14.82 22.87
N THR A 79 2.24 13.77 23.24
CA THR A 79 0.79 13.78 23.27
C THR A 79 0.29 13.33 24.64
N ARG A 80 -0.96 13.64 24.99
CA ARG A 80 -1.51 13.25 26.30
C ARG A 80 -1.74 11.74 26.34
N CYS A 81 -1.43 11.12 27.47
CA CYS A 81 -1.75 9.73 27.73
C CYS A 81 -3.27 9.49 27.67
N ILE A 82 -3.69 8.46 26.94
CA ILE A 82 -5.11 8.14 26.75
C ILE A 82 -5.78 7.57 28.01
N LEU A 83 -4.99 6.99 28.92
CA LEU A 83 -5.48 6.37 30.16
C LEU A 83 -5.49 7.34 31.34
N CYS A 84 -4.78 8.47 31.26
CA CYS A 84 -4.82 9.48 32.31
C CYS A 84 -6.11 10.29 32.26
N PRO A 85 -6.70 10.69 33.41
CA PRO A 85 -7.80 11.65 33.45
C PRO A 85 -7.37 13.02 32.91
N ARG A 86 -8.33 13.84 32.45
CA ARG A 86 -8.08 15.15 31.82
C ARG A 86 -7.34 16.10 32.75
N THR A 87 -7.65 16.03 34.04
CA THR A 87 -7.10 16.87 35.11
C THR A 87 -5.59 16.74 35.32
N ASN A 88 -5.01 15.58 35.00
CA ASN A 88 -3.60 15.30 35.27
C ASN A 88 -2.68 15.65 34.08
N ASP A 89 -3.26 15.94 32.90
CA ASP A 89 -2.62 16.26 31.61
C ASP A 89 -1.24 15.62 31.33
N ARG A 90 -1.05 14.35 31.68
CA ARG A 90 0.25 13.70 31.54
C ARG A 90 0.61 13.52 30.07
N LYS A 91 1.63 14.25 29.62
CA LYS A 91 2.16 14.21 28.27
C LYS A 91 3.23 13.11 28.16
N THR A 92 3.16 12.28 27.12
CA THR A 92 4.09 11.18 26.85
C THR A 92 4.60 11.23 25.42
N LYS A 93 5.82 10.73 25.21
CA LYS A 93 6.38 10.46 23.87
C LYS A 93 6.35 8.97 23.55
N THR A 94 5.79 8.12 24.40
CA THR A 94 5.79 6.66 24.18
C THR A 94 4.41 6.16 23.75
N ALA A 95 4.41 5.22 22.81
CA ALA A 95 3.22 4.55 22.33
C ALA A 95 3.21 3.06 22.73
N CYS A 96 2.03 2.47 22.90
CA CYS A 96 1.89 1.04 23.12
C CYS A 96 2.36 0.28 21.86
N ALA A 97 3.20 -0.74 22.03
CA ALA A 97 3.73 -1.53 20.92
C ALA A 97 2.64 -2.34 20.17
N LYS A 98 1.49 -2.61 20.81
CA LYS A 98 0.39 -3.39 20.20
C LYS A 98 -0.66 -2.51 19.50
N CYS A 99 -1.00 -1.36 20.09
CA CYS A 99 -2.12 -0.54 19.61
C CYS A 99 -1.72 0.89 19.22
N PHE A 100 -0.43 1.24 19.35
CA PHE A 100 0.17 2.53 18.98
C PHE A 100 -0.47 3.76 19.63
N LYS A 101 -1.28 3.57 20.67
CA LYS A 101 -1.87 4.65 21.47
C LYS A 101 -0.84 5.25 22.42
N ALA A 102 -0.92 6.55 22.68
CA ALA A 102 -0.04 7.26 23.60
C ALA A 102 -0.31 6.85 25.06
N VAL A 103 0.70 6.28 25.71
CA VAL A 103 0.61 5.77 27.09
C VAL A 103 1.80 6.30 27.91
N CYS A 104 1.55 6.85 29.10
CA CYS A 104 2.61 7.30 30.01
C CYS A 104 3.23 6.10 30.74
N SER A 105 4.42 6.29 31.32
CA SER A 105 5.14 5.20 32.01
C SER A 105 4.31 4.50 33.09
N ASN A 106 3.46 5.23 33.83
CA ASN A 106 2.61 4.64 34.86
C ASN A 106 1.52 3.70 34.33
N HIS A 107 1.07 3.90 33.09
CA HIS A 107 0.03 3.08 32.46
C HIS A 107 0.60 2.06 31.48
N ARG A 108 1.91 2.07 31.29
CA ARG A 108 2.63 1.08 30.51
C ARG A 108 3.06 0.00 31.48
N ALA A 109 2.64 -1.24 31.25
CA ALA A 109 3.23 -2.36 31.96
C ALA A 109 4.65 -2.58 31.43
N GLU A 110 5.65 -2.56 32.33
CA GLU A 110 7.04 -2.85 31.98
C GLU A 110 7.36 -4.35 32.02
N ILE A 111 6.42 -5.20 32.47
CA ILE A 111 6.68 -6.61 32.76
C ILE A 111 5.48 -7.48 32.31
N CYS A 112 5.77 -8.71 31.88
CA CYS A 112 4.83 -9.66 31.28
C CYS A 112 3.79 -10.22 32.25
N THR A 113 2.75 -10.82 31.68
CA THR A 113 1.67 -11.43 32.45
C THR A 113 2.09 -12.68 33.22
N GLU A 114 3.25 -13.29 33.00
CA GLU A 114 3.83 -14.34 33.89
C GLU A 114 4.39 -13.80 35.21
N CYS A 115 4.65 -12.48 35.30
CA CYS A 115 4.95 -11.81 36.58
C CYS A 115 3.75 -11.02 37.12
N LEU A 116 2.69 -10.89 36.32
CA LEU A 116 1.34 -10.59 36.80
C LEU A 116 0.61 -11.89 37.22
N LYS A 117 1.07 -13.06 36.69
CA LYS A 117 0.75 -14.48 36.97
C LYS A 117 1.46 -15.49 36.05
#